data_AF-A0A9D4T591-F1
#
_entry.id   AF-A0A9D4T591-F1
#
_cell.length_a   1.000
_cell.length_b   1.000
_cell.length_c   1.000
_cell.angle_alpha   90.00
_cell.angle_beta   90.00
_cell.angle_gamma   90.00
#
_symmetry.space_group_name_H-M   'P 1'
#
loop_
_entity.id
_entity.type
_entity.pdbx_description
1 polymer ?
#
loop_
_entity_poly.entity_id
_entity_poly.type
_entity_poly.pdbx_seq_one_letter_code
_entity_poly.pdbx_strand_id
1 'polypeptide(L)'
;MYRRGTNAGDQKPPKDNWERDYDTLVLPLLERGQPCYLFYRLDSTCPNGYDWLFISWSPDDSPVRQKMLYASTKATLKKEFGGGNITHELFGTSRDEMRLQGVRRVLASEHEMSPAPLTQAEQELRHIHLGEATETAGVDSRHQTLRGLQFPISDDAVEALFDIKSGTISYVQLSIDPAKEEINLELRDNITVDRLAHRVPRDHPRYHLFLFPHKHQGEKFKSIVFIYSIAGSECPVKERMLYSSCKLPLVETIETQVGVPITKKVEIDDPSELNEAFLIDQLHPKQNICKQKFAKPKGPANRGARRLIRTADPEN
;
A
#
# COMPACT_ATOMS: atom_id res chain seq x y z
N MET A 1 -23.13 -48.07 42.93
CA MET A 1 -23.41 -47.50 41.59
C MET A 1 -22.86 -46.07 41.56
N TYR A 2 -21.72 -45.87 40.89
CA TYR A 2 -21.23 -44.68 40.16
C TYR A 2 -19.71 -44.81 40.04
N ARG A 3 -19.27 -45.41 38.93
CA ARG A 3 -17.88 -45.57 38.53
C ARG A 3 -17.53 -44.35 37.67
N ARG A 4 -16.69 -43.42 38.17
CA ARG A 4 -16.06 -42.37 37.36
C ARG A 4 -14.57 -42.66 37.30
N GLY A 5 -14.15 -43.32 36.22
CA GLY A 5 -12.75 -43.43 35.85
C GLY A 5 -12.42 -42.30 34.88
N THR A 6 -11.70 -41.29 35.36
CA THR A 6 -10.87 -40.40 34.56
C THR A 6 -9.64 -40.14 35.42
N ASN A 7 -8.59 -40.95 35.24
CA ASN A 7 -7.29 -40.74 35.87
C ASN A 7 -6.64 -39.53 35.18
N ALA A 8 -6.89 -38.34 35.73
CA ALA A 8 -6.06 -37.18 35.46
C ALA A 8 -4.83 -37.28 36.36
N GLY A 9 -3.66 -37.60 35.80
CA GLY A 9 -2.39 -37.42 36.52
C GLY A 9 -1.38 -38.56 36.41
N ASP A 10 -1.10 -39.09 35.22
CA ASP A 10 0.09 -39.93 35.02
C ASP A 10 1.18 -39.09 34.33
N GLN A 11 1.94 -38.33 35.12
CA GLN A 11 3.08 -37.54 34.64
C GLN A 11 4.32 -38.44 34.61
N LYS A 12 4.89 -38.65 33.42
CA LYS A 12 6.16 -39.38 33.27
C LYS A 12 7.31 -38.38 33.10
N PRO A 13 8.38 -38.46 33.91
CA PRO A 13 9.53 -37.57 33.75
C PRO A 13 10.28 -37.90 32.44
N PRO A 14 10.93 -36.90 31.82
CA PRO A 14 11.81 -37.12 30.68
C PRO A 14 13.01 -37.96 31.12
N LYS A 15 13.48 -38.85 30.25
CA LYS A 15 14.65 -39.71 30.48
C LYS A 15 15.82 -39.32 29.58
N ASP A 16 15.54 -39.07 28.29
CA ASP A 16 16.50 -38.71 27.26
C ASP A 16 15.98 -37.49 26.44
N ASN A 17 16.43 -37.37 25.19
CA ASN A 17 15.92 -36.41 24.21
C ASN A 17 14.45 -36.71 23.87
N TRP A 18 13.65 -35.65 23.73
CA TRP A 18 12.23 -35.70 23.37
C TRP A 18 11.93 -36.65 22.19
N GLU A 19 12.80 -36.78 21.18
CA GLU A 19 12.58 -37.69 20.06
C GLU A 19 12.64 -39.17 20.46
N ARG A 20 13.60 -39.53 21.33
CA ARG A 20 13.82 -40.93 21.75
C ARG A 20 12.77 -41.38 22.76
N ASP A 21 12.33 -40.45 23.59
CA ASP A 21 11.34 -40.68 24.63
C ASP A 21 9.91 -40.80 24.06
N TYR A 22 9.65 -40.16 22.91
CA TYR A 22 8.30 -40.01 22.36
C TYR A 22 7.56 -41.35 22.20
N ASP A 23 8.10 -42.29 21.41
CA ASP A 23 7.40 -43.55 21.12
C ASP A 23 7.21 -44.40 22.39
N THR A 24 8.18 -44.36 23.30
CA THR A 24 8.16 -45.13 24.56
C THR A 24 7.14 -44.56 25.55
N LEU A 25 6.95 -43.24 25.58
CA LEU A 25 6.05 -42.58 26.52
C LEU A 25 4.62 -42.45 25.99
N VAL A 26 4.45 -42.12 24.70
CA VAL A 26 3.16 -41.80 24.07
C VAL A 26 2.41 -43.06 23.65
N LEU A 27 3.05 -43.98 22.93
CA LEU A 27 2.35 -45.13 22.34
C LEU A 27 1.66 -46.07 23.35
N PRO A 28 2.15 -46.27 24.60
CA PRO A 28 1.45 -47.08 25.59
C PRO A 28 0.21 -46.40 26.17
N LEU A 29 0.09 -45.07 26.08
CA LEU A 29 -1.06 -44.32 26.59
C LEU A 29 -2.24 -44.30 25.62
N LEU A 30 -2.03 -44.76 24.38
CA LEU A 30 -3.05 -44.79 23.32
C LEU A 30 -3.88 -46.08 23.42
N GLU A 31 -5.04 -45.97 24.04
CA GLU A 31 -6.01 -47.07 24.14
C GLU A 31 -6.85 -47.19 22.86
N ARG A 32 -7.24 -48.43 22.53
CA ARG A 32 -8.19 -48.71 21.43
C ARG A 32 -9.60 -48.35 21.85
N GLY A 33 -10.40 -47.79 20.95
CA GLY A 33 -11.80 -47.43 21.22
C GLY A 33 -12.02 -46.27 22.18
N GLN A 34 -10.96 -45.61 22.67
CA GLN A 34 -11.04 -44.53 23.67
C GLN A 34 -10.20 -43.32 23.23
N PRO A 35 -10.83 -42.17 22.90
CA PRO A 35 -10.10 -40.93 22.59
C PRO A 35 -9.41 -40.35 23.82
N CYS A 36 -8.29 -39.65 23.61
CA CYS A 36 -7.56 -38.94 24.67
C CYS A 36 -6.81 -37.71 24.14
N TYR A 37 -6.40 -36.84 25.06
CA TYR A 37 -5.47 -35.75 24.77
C TYR A 37 -4.18 -36.00 25.52
N LEU A 38 -3.05 -35.69 24.88
CA LEU A 38 -1.74 -35.73 25.51
C LEU A 38 -1.03 -34.40 25.24
N PHE A 39 -0.33 -33.92 26.25
CA PHE A 39 0.58 -32.78 26.14
C PHE A 39 1.99 -33.32 26.29
N TYR A 40 2.80 -33.15 25.25
CA TYR A 40 4.17 -33.62 25.20
C TYR A 40 5.12 -32.43 25.17
N ARG A 41 6.00 -32.33 26.16
CA ARG A 41 6.97 -31.24 26.25
C ARG A 41 8.13 -31.52 25.28
N LEU A 42 8.44 -30.55 24.43
CA LEU A 42 9.61 -30.59 23.56
C LEU A 42 10.83 -30.03 24.31
N ASP A 43 12.03 -30.33 23.81
CA ASP A 43 13.26 -29.78 24.37
C ASP A 43 13.54 -28.33 23.89
N SER A 44 12.76 -27.82 22.94
CA SER A 44 12.82 -26.43 22.48
C SER A 44 12.11 -25.47 23.44
N THR A 45 12.56 -24.22 23.45
CA THR A 45 12.06 -23.17 24.35
C THR A 45 11.42 -22.02 23.58
N CYS A 46 10.35 -21.47 24.17
CA CYS A 46 9.69 -20.25 23.75
C CYS A 46 9.86 -19.16 24.82
N PRO A 47 9.55 -17.88 24.53
CA PRO A 47 9.64 -16.79 25.51
C PRO A 47 8.84 -17.00 26.80
N ASN A 48 7.89 -17.95 26.80
CA ASN A 48 7.03 -18.29 27.93
C ASN A 48 7.38 -19.66 28.58
N GLY A 49 8.50 -20.29 28.23
CA GLY A 49 8.96 -21.56 28.82
C GLY A 49 9.36 -22.60 27.78
N TYR A 50 8.90 -23.83 27.93
CA TYR A 50 9.10 -24.90 26.95
C TYR A 50 8.01 -24.91 25.88
N ASP A 51 8.36 -25.42 24.72
CA ASP A 51 7.42 -25.72 23.65
C ASP A 51 6.67 -27.03 23.93
N TRP A 52 5.41 -27.06 23.53
CA TRP A 52 4.54 -28.21 23.73
C TRP A 52 3.93 -28.68 22.43
N LEU A 53 3.98 -30.00 22.23
CA LEU A 53 3.22 -30.72 21.22
C LEU A 53 1.90 -31.17 21.84
N PHE A 54 0.79 -30.69 21.27
CA PHE A 54 -0.55 -31.13 21.65
C PHE A 54 -1.00 -32.29 20.75
N ILE A 55 -1.28 -33.44 21.34
CA ILE A 55 -1.67 -34.66 20.64
C ILE A 55 -3.14 -34.95 20.93
N SER A 56 -3.94 -35.06 19.87
CA SER A 56 -5.35 -35.40 19.91
C SER A 56 -5.56 -36.77 19.29
N TRP A 57 -5.68 -37.79 20.13
CA TRP A 57 -5.96 -39.17 19.72
C TRP A 57 -7.46 -39.42 19.68
N SER A 58 -7.96 -39.84 18.52
CA SER A 58 -9.38 -40.18 18.35
C SER A 58 -9.51 -41.36 17.38
N PRO A 59 -9.36 -42.60 17.86
CA PRO A 59 -9.30 -43.76 16.99
C PRO A 59 -10.66 -44.07 16.36
N ASP A 60 -10.65 -44.65 15.17
CA ASP A 60 -11.89 -44.78 14.41
C ASP A 60 -12.90 -45.77 15.00
N ASP A 61 -12.42 -46.71 15.80
CA ASP A 61 -13.20 -47.70 16.53
C ASP A 61 -13.88 -47.14 17.79
N SER A 62 -13.63 -45.89 18.16
CA SER A 62 -14.26 -45.27 19.34
C SER A 62 -15.72 -44.88 19.13
N PRO A 63 -16.56 -44.95 20.19
CA PRO A 63 -17.96 -44.53 20.12
C PRO A 63 -18.11 -43.08 19.67
N VAL A 64 -19.05 -42.81 18.75
CA VAL A 64 -19.30 -41.47 18.17
C VAL A 64 -19.47 -40.39 19.26
N ARG A 65 -20.18 -40.72 20.35
CA ARG A 65 -20.38 -39.80 21.48
C ARG A 65 -19.06 -39.33 22.10
N GLN A 66 -18.07 -40.22 22.23
CA GLN A 66 -16.76 -39.87 22.77
C GLN A 66 -15.95 -39.05 21.75
N LYS A 67 -15.93 -39.44 20.47
CA LYS A 67 -15.29 -38.65 19.41
C LYS A 67 -15.80 -37.22 19.38
N MET A 68 -17.13 -37.05 19.43
CA MET A 68 -17.76 -35.73 19.46
C MET A 68 -17.39 -34.92 20.70
N LEU A 69 -17.34 -35.56 21.88
CA LEU A 69 -16.94 -34.88 23.11
C LEU A 69 -15.50 -34.37 23.01
N TYR A 70 -14.56 -35.24 22.61
CA TYR A 70 -13.14 -34.88 22.46
C TYR A 70 -12.85 -33.99 21.24
N ALA A 71 -13.72 -33.95 20.22
CA ALA A 71 -13.61 -32.92 19.19
C ALA A 71 -14.06 -31.55 19.74
N SER A 72 -15.18 -31.53 20.48
CA SER A 72 -15.82 -30.29 20.95
C SER A 72 -15.07 -29.61 22.10
N THR A 73 -14.42 -30.37 22.99
CA THR A 73 -13.68 -29.82 24.14
C THR A 73 -12.25 -29.40 23.82
N LYS A 74 -11.75 -29.71 22.61
CA LYS A 74 -10.35 -29.53 22.19
C LYS A 74 -9.89 -28.08 22.28
N ALA A 75 -10.68 -27.15 21.73
CA ALA A 75 -10.35 -25.73 21.70
C ALA A 75 -10.31 -25.12 23.11
N THR A 76 -11.27 -25.48 23.96
CA THR A 76 -11.32 -25.05 25.36
C THR A 76 -10.10 -25.55 26.12
N LEU A 77 -9.73 -26.82 25.97
CA LEU A 77 -8.56 -27.38 26.66
C LEU A 77 -7.26 -26.70 26.23
N LYS A 78 -7.06 -26.44 24.93
CA LYS A 78 -5.89 -25.68 24.44
C LYS A 78 -5.83 -24.27 25.03
N LYS A 79 -6.99 -23.62 25.18
CA LYS A 79 -7.08 -22.28 25.78
C LYS A 79 -6.72 -22.30 27.27
N GLU A 80 -7.27 -23.25 28.03
CA GLU A 80 -6.99 -23.41 29.47
C GLU A 80 -5.53 -23.81 29.74
N PHE A 81 -4.90 -24.57 28.83
CA PHE A 81 -3.48 -24.93 28.94
C PHE A 81 -2.53 -23.74 28.70
N GLY A 82 -2.97 -22.75 27.90
CA GLY A 82 -2.14 -21.63 27.47
C GLY A 82 -1.65 -21.83 26.04
N GLY A 83 -2.51 -21.52 25.06
CA GLY A 83 -2.25 -21.77 23.63
C GLY A 83 -0.99 -21.12 23.06
N GLY A 84 -0.39 -20.13 23.74
CA GLY A 84 0.89 -19.55 23.35
C GLY A 84 2.12 -20.44 23.61
N ASN A 85 1.97 -21.52 24.38
CA ASN A 85 3.02 -22.50 24.66
C ASN A 85 2.91 -23.76 23.76
N ILE A 86 1.79 -23.92 23.04
CA ILE A 86 1.55 -25.04 22.14
C ILE A 86 2.05 -24.64 20.76
N THR A 87 3.18 -25.22 20.33
CA THR A 87 3.79 -24.91 19.03
C THR A 87 3.23 -25.77 17.91
N HIS A 88 3.00 -27.05 18.20
CA HIS A 88 2.62 -28.05 17.21
C HIS A 88 1.38 -28.81 17.66
N GLU A 89 0.58 -29.22 16.70
CA GLU A 89 -0.65 -29.97 16.93
C GLU A 89 -0.69 -31.23 16.07
N LEU A 90 -0.73 -32.40 16.72
CA LEU A 90 -0.87 -33.69 16.07
C LEU A 90 -2.28 -34.23 16.29
N PHE A 91 -3.02 -34.45 15.21
CA PHE A 91 -4.24 -35.23 15.23
C PHE A 91 -4.00 -36.56 14.54
N GLY A 92 -4.59 -37.63 15.06
CA GLY A 92 -4.53 -38.91 14.38
C GLY A 92 -5.48 -39.93 14.93
N THR A 93 -5.71 -40.91 14.06
CA THR A 93 -6.77 -41.92 14.19
C THR A 93 -6.20 -43.33 14.21
N SER A 94 -4.98 -43.50 13.66
CA SER A 94 -4.24 -44.75 13.65
C SER A 94 -2.98 -44.67 14.51
N ARG A 95 -2.58 -45.79 15.11
CA ARG A 95 -1.39 -45.84 15.98
C ARG A 95 -0.11 -45.55 15.21
N ASP A 96 -0.11 -45.82 13.90
CA ASP A 96 1.05 -45.58 13.03
C ASP A 96 1.24 -44.08 12.73
N GLU A 97 0.15 -43.30 12.62
CA GLU A 97 0.20 -41.82 12.56
C GLU A 97 0.73 -41.19 13.86
N MET A 98 0.55 -41.89 14.98
CA MET A 98 0.95 -41.39 16.30
C MET A 98 2.39 -41.69 16.67
N ARG A 99 3.14 -42.43 15.85
CA ARG A 99 4.57 -42.66 16.06
C ARG A 99 5.38 -41.39 15.78
N LEU A 100 6.65 -41.38 16.21
CA LEU A 100 7.58 -40.29 15.94
C LEU A 100 7.63 -39.87 14.47
N GLN A 101 7.49 -40.83 13.54
CA GLN A 101 7.43 -40.53 12.10
C GLN A 101 6.27 -39.60 11.72
N GLY A 102 5.10 -39.73 12.36
CA GLY A 102 3.96 -38.85 12.13
C GLY A 102 4.21 -37.44 12.63
N VAL A 103 4.83 -37.30 13.81
CA VAL A 103 5.27 -35.99 14.34
C VAL A 103 6.23 -35.32 13.35
N ARG A 104 7.23 -36.05 12.86
CA ARG A 104 8.20 -35.50 11.88
C ARG A 104 7.54 -35.02 10.60
N ARG A 105 6.48 -35.69 10.13
CA ARG A 105 5.72 -35.25 8.95
C ARG A 105 4.98 -33.94 9.20
N VAL A 106 4.33 -33.79 10.36
CA VAL A 106 3.65 -32.54 10.74
C VAL A 106 4.66 -31.40 10.83
N LEU A 107 5.77 -31.60 11.55
CA LEU A 107 6.85 -30.63 11.65
C LEU A 107 7.39 -30.23 10.26
N ALA A 108 7.64 -31.20 9.37
CA ALA A 108 8.11 -30.93 8.02
C ALA A 108 7.07 -30.21 7.13
N SER A 109 5.77 -30.49 7.32
CA SER A 109 4.70 -29.80 6.59
C SER A 109 4.50 -28.36 7.04
N GLU A 110 4.73 -28.07 8.31
CA GLU A 110 4.67 -26.70 8.86
C GLU A 110 5.92 -25.89 8.51
N HIS A 111 7.09 -26.53 8.46
CA HIS A 111 8.39 -25.90 8.13
C HIS A 111 8.66 -25.79 6.61
N GLU A 112 7.65 -25.43 5.82
CA GLU A 112 7.79 -25.02 4.41
C GLU A 112 8.27 -26.09 3.39
N MET A 113 8.47 -27.35 3.76
CA MET A 113 8.98 -28.35 2.79
C MET A 113 7.94 -28.76 1.73
N SER A 114 6.65 -28.49 1.97
CA SER A 114 5.58 -28.79 1.00
C SER A 114 4.90 -27.49 0.56
N PRO A 115 4.94 -27.15 -0.75
CA PRO A 115 4.23 -25.97 -1.23
C PRO A 115 2.74 -26.13 -0.97
N ALA A 116 2.11 -25.07 -0.45
CA ALA A 116 0.66 -25.03 -0.28
C ALA A 116 -0.01 -25.32 -1.64
N PRO A 117 -1.02 -26.20 -1.69
CA PRO A 117 -1.74 -26.48 -2.92
C PRO A 117 -2.48 -25.21 -3.34
N LEU A 118 -1.99 -24.57 -4.40
CA LEU A 118 -2.58 -23.38 -5.00
C LEU A 118 -3.47 -23.78 -6.18
N THR A 119 -4.62 -23.13 -6.32
CA THR A 119 -5.46 -23.23 -7.50
C THR A 119 -4.77 -22.57 -8.70
N GLN A 120 -5.19 -22.93 -9.92
CA GLN A 120 -4.63 -22.34 -11.15
C GLN A 120 -4.77 -20.80 -11.16
N ALA A 121 -5.93 -20.28 -10.72
CA ALA A 121 -6.16 -18.84 -10.62
C ALA A 121 -5.22 -18.14 -9.62
N GLU A 122 -4.93 -18.77 -8.47
CA GLU A 122 -3.98 -18.22 -7.49
C GLU A 122 -2.54 -18.24 -8.01
N GLN A 123 -2.17 -19.26 -8.79
CA GLN A 123 -0.87 -19.33 -9.45
C GLN A 123 -0.72 -18.21 -10.49
N GLU A 124 -1.76 -17.96 -11.31
CA GLU A 124 -1.78 -16.87 -12.29
C GLU A 124 -1.71 -15.50 -11.61
N LEU A 125 -2.50 -15.25 -10.56
CA LEU A 125 -2.45 -13.99 -9.80
C LEU A 125 -1.07 -13.75 -9.19
N ARG A 126 -0.43 -14.79 -8.65
CA ARG A 126 0.93 -14.70 -8.14
C ARG A 126 1.93 -14.34 -9.24
N HIS A 127 1.75 -14.90 -10.44
CA HIS A 127 2.60 -14.58 -11.58
C HIS A 127 2.42 -13.12 -12.03
N ILE A 128 1.19 -12.62 -12.10
CA ILE A 128 0.90 -11.21 -12.42
C ILE A 128 1.55 -10.29 -11.38
N HIS A 129 1.35 -10.57 -10.10
CA HIS A 129 1.92 -9.75 -9.02
C HIS A 129 3.46 -9.69 -9.06
N LEU A 130 4.12 -10.81 -9.37
CA LEU A 130 5.57 -10.85 -9.55
C LEU A 130 6.02 -10.06 -10.79
N GLY A 131 5.26 -10.14 -11.88
CA GLY A 131 5.49 -9.34 -13.08
C GLY A 131 5.40 -7.84 -12.79
N GLU A 132 4.32 -7.40 -12.13
CA GLU A 132 4.11 -6.00 -11.73
C GLU A 132 5.22 -5.49 -10.80
N ALA A 133 5.67 -6.30 -9.83
CA ALA A 133 6.77 -5.94 -8.94
C ALA A 133 8.10 -5.73 -9.71
N THR A 134 8.29 -6.46 -10.81
CA THR A 134 9.48 -6.33 -11.67
C THR A 134 9.38 -5.10 -12.56
N GLU A 135 8.21 -4.85 -13.15
CA GLU A 135 7.95 -3.68 -14.00
C GLU A 135 7.98 -2.37 -13.22
N THR A 136 7.47 -2.35 -11.99
CA THR A 136 7.52 -1.16 -11.10
C THR A 136 8.94 -0.79 -10.67
N ALA A 137 9.88 -1.74 -10.69
CA ALA A 137 11.30 -1.50 -10.44
C ALA A 137 12.08 -1.02 -11.68
N GLY A 138 11.47 -1.10 -12.87
CA GLY A 138 12.06 -0.65 -14.13
C GLY A 138 12.02 0.88 -14.26
N VAL A 139 13.18 1.49 -14.53
CA VAL A 139 13.33 2.95 -14.78
C VAL A 139 12.90 3.32 -16.21
N ASP A 140 11.93 2.62 -16.79
CA ASP A 140 11.43 2.95 -18.14
C ASP A 140 10.18 3.83 -18.03
N SER A 141 10.42 5.11 -17.76
CA SER A 141 9.37 6.14 -17.67
C SER A 141 8.65 6.40 -18.99
N ARG A 142 9.12 5.83 -20.11
CA ARG A 142 8.59 6.10 -21.46
C ARG A 142 7.22 5.46 -21.72
N HIS A 143 6.84 4.42 -20.98
CA HIS A 143 5.58 3.72 -21.20
C HIS A 143 4.43 4.21 -20.30
N GLN A 144 4.68 5.11 -19.34
CA GLN A 144 3.65 5.57 -18.41
C GLN A 144 2.73 6.66 -18.98
N THR A 145 3.13 7.32 -20.07
CA THR A 145 2.30 8.35 -20.74
C THR A 145 2.15 8.01 -22.21
N LEU A 146 0.91 8.13 -22.73
CA LEU A 146 0.67 8.07 -24.18
C LEU A 146 1.52 9.16 -24.85
N ARG A 147 2.17 8.84 -25.98
CA ARG A 147 2.92 9.85 -26.75
C ARG A 147 1.96 10.98 -27.12
N GLY A 148 2.30 12.20 -26.71
CA GLY A 148 1.46 13.38 -26.97
C GLY A 148 1.29 13.66 -28.46
N LEU A 149 0.23 14.37 -28.81
CA LEU A 149 -0.04 14.80 -30.19
C LEU A 149 0.72 16.10 -30.46
N GLN A 150 1.65 16.08 -31.41
CA GLN A 150 2.43 17.26 -31.78
C GLN A 150 1.77 17.99 -32.95
N PHE A 151 1.24 19.18 -32.68
CA PHE A 151 0.71 20.07 -33.70
C PHE A 151 1.71 21.18 -34.02
N PRO A 152 1.82 21.61 -35.29
CA PRO A 152 2.58 22.79 -35.65
C PRO A 152 2.02 24.04 -34.94
N ILE A 153 2.93 24.95 -34.61
CA ILE A 153 2.60 26.25 -34.03
C ILE A 153 2.66 27.27 -35.17
N SER A 154 1.61 28.06 -35.33
CA SER A 154 1.55 29.15 -36.31
C SER A 154 2.66 30.19 -36.08
N ASP A 155 3.13 30.82 -37.16
CA ASP A 155 4.20 31.82 -37.10
C ASP A 155 3.85 33.00 -36.17
N ASP A 156 2.59 33.43 -36.18
CA ASP A 156 2.07 34.50 -35.29
C ASP A 156 2.18 34.12 -33.80
N ALA A 157 1.90 32.85 -33.46
CA ALA A 157 2.04 32.35 -32.10
C ALA A 157 3.51 32.27 -31.68
N VAL A 158 4.40 31.89 -32.60
CA VAL A 158 5.85 31.87 -32.34
C VAL A 158 6.36 33.28 -32.07
N GLU A 159 5.94 34.29 -32.85
CA GLU A 159 6.29 35.70 -32.59
C GLU A 159 5.83 36.15 -31.20
N ALA A 160 4.58 35.87 -30.83
CA ALA A 160 4.05 36.21 -29.51
C ALA A 160 4.81 35.52 -28.35
N LEU A 161 5.31 34.30 -28.57
CA LEU A 161 6.15 33.60 -27.60
C LEU A 161 7.55 34.23 -27.46
N PHE A 162 8.10 34.84 -28.51
CA PHE A 162 9.32 35.65 -28.40
C PHE A 162 9.06 36.99 -27.71
N ASP A 163 7.89 37.61 -27.91
CA ASP A 163 7.50 38.84 -27.25
C ASP A 163 7.32 38.66 -25.73
N ILE A 164 6.73 37.55 -25.28
CA ILE A 164 6.65 37.24 -23.85
C ILE A 164 8.01 36.88 -23.25
N LYS A 165 8.90 36.24 -24.04
CA LYS A 165 10.29 35.95 -23.63
C LYS A 165 11.10 37.23 -23.42
N SER A 166 10.95 38.21 -24.30
CA SER A 166 11.58 39.53 -24.15
C SER A 166 10.92 40.38 -23.04
N GLY A 167 9.73 40.00 -22.59
CA GLY A 167 8.95 40.70 -21.57
C GLY A 167 8.27 41.96 -22.09
N THR A 168 8.12 42.08 -23.41
CA THR A 168 7.37 43.17 -24.08
C THR A 168 5.86 43.02 -23.85
N ILE A 169 5.41 41.77 -23.80
CA ILE A 169 4.02 41.38 -23.58
C ILE A 169 3.95 40.55 -22.29
N SER A 170 2.87 40.70 -21.51
CA SER A 170 2.66 39.95 -20.27
C SER A 170 1.70 38.77 -20.41
N TYR A 171 0.90 38.71 -21.47
CA TYR A 171 -0.10 37.66 -21.67
C TYR A 171 -0.22 37.22 -23.13
N VAL A 172 -0.22 35.90 -23.33
CA VAL A 172 -0.42 35.24 -24.62
C VAL A 172 -1.45 34.14 -24.44
N GLN A 173 -2.46 34.10 -25.32
CA GLN A 173 -3.48 33.05 -25.36
C GLN A 173 -3.38 32.28 -26.66
N LEU A 174 -3.32 30.95 -26.55
CA LEU A 174 -3.25 30.03 -27.68
C LEU A 174 -4.52 29.17 -27.75
N SER A 175 -4.94 28.93 -28.99
CA SER A 175 -6.07 28.07 -29.34
C SER A 175 -5.60 26.94 -30.26
N ILE A 176 -6.30 25.81 -30.23
CA ILE A 176 -6.09 24.71 -31.16
C ILE A 176 -7.21 24.78 -32.19
N ASP A 177 -6.86 24.80 -33.48
CA ASP A 177 -7.83 24.60 -34.55
C ASP A 177 -8.00 23.09 -34.79
N PRO A 178 -9.15 22.49 -34.41
CA PRO A 178 -9.36 21.05 -34.55
C PRO A 178 -9.55 20.61 -36.01
N ALA A 179 -9.74 21.53 -36.96
CA ALA A 179 -9.89 21.21 -38.38
C ALA A 179 -8.54 21.23 -39.10
N LYS A 180 -7.65 22.17 -38.75
CA LYS A 180 -6.31 22.30 -39.33
C LYS A 180 -5.22 21.55 -38.56
N GLU A 181 -5.52 21.11 -37.35
CA GLU A 181 -4.55 20.48 -36.45
C GLU A 181 -3.34 21.39 -36.18
N GLU A 182 -3.60 22.68 -35.95
CA GLU A 182 -2.58 23.73 -35.76
C GLU A 182 -2.86 24.54 -34.49
N ILE A 183 -1.80 25.05 -33.86
CA ILE A 183 -1.87 25.90 -32.67
C ILE A 183 -1.75 27.37 -33.10
N ASN A 184 -2.83 28.12 -32.88
CA ASN A 184 -3.01 29.50 -33.34
C ASN A 184 -2.94 30.50 -32.18
N LEU A 185 -2.44 31.70 -32.48
CA LEU A 185 -2.52 32.84 -31.57
C LEU A 185 -3.94 33.40 -31.57
N GLU A 186 -4.55 33.54 -30.39
CA GLU A 186 -5.87 34.14 -30.25
C GLU A 186 -5.78 35.56 -29.68
N LEU A 187 -5.01 35.76 -28.61
CA LEU A 187 -4.80 37.07 -27.99
C LEU A 187 -3.34 37.28 -27.59
N ARG A 188 -2.86 38.50 -27.82
CA ARG A 188 -1.60 39.05 -27.27
C ARG A 188 -1.92 40.39 -26.61
N ASP A 189 -1.64 40.53 -25.32
CA ASP A 189 -2.00 41.74 -24.56
C ASP A 189 -1.12 41.92 -23.30
N ASN A 190 -1.12 43.14 -22.76
CA ASN A 190 -0.48 43.48 -21.49
C ASN A 190 -1.52 43.57 -20.38
N ILE A 191 -1.59 42.50 -19.58
CA ILE A 191 -2.64 42.26 -18.59
C ILE A 191 -2.06 42.18 -17.18
N THR A 192 -2.85 42.66 -16.20
CA THR A 192 -2.60 42.50 -14.76
C THR A 192 -3.40 41.31 -14.20
N VAL A 193 -2.99 40.78 -13.05
CA VAL A 193 -3.58 39.56 -12.45
C VAL A 193 -5.11 39.65 -12.32
N ASP A 194 -5.65 40.79 -11.89
CA ASP A 194 -7.10 40.97 -11.68
C ASP A 194 -7.93 40.79 -12.96
N ARG A 195 -7.32 41.09 -14.11
CA ARG A 195 -7.95 40.99 -15.42
C ARG A 195 -7.74 39.62 -16.06
N LEU A 196 -6.85 38.78 -15.53
CA LEU A 196 -6.53 37.46 -16.07
C LEU A 196 -7.76 36.54 -16.05
N ALA A 197 -8.49 36.48 -14.93
CA ALA A 197 -9.71 35.68 -14.79
C ALA A 197 -10.79 36.04 -15.84
N HIS A 198 -10.85 37.30 -16.26
CA HIS A 198 -11.83 37.77 -17.25
C HIS A 198 -11.47 37.39 -18.69
N ARG A 199 -10.21 37.03 -18.96
CA ARG A 199 -9.76 36.62 -20.30
C ARG A 199 -9.92 35.14 -20.55
N VAL A 200 -10.00 34.33 -19.50
CA VAL A 200 -10.18 32.88 -19.64
C VAL A 200 -11.62 32.59 -20.09
N PRO A 201 -11.81 32.03 -21.30
CA PRO A 201 -13.15 31.66 -21.76
C PRO A 201 -13.74 30.55 -20.89
N ARG A 202 -15.06 30.58 -20.69
CA ARG A 202 -15.81 29.54 -19.99
C ARG A 202 -16.41 28.48 -20.92
N ASP A 203 -16.38 28.73 -22.22
CA ASP A 203 -17.04 27.89 -23.21
C ASP A 203 -16.07 26.86 -23.81
N HIS A 204 -14.79 27.24 -23.98
CA HIS A 204 -13.79 26.45 -24.69
C HIS A 204 -12.46 26.39 -23.95
N PRO A 205 -11.73 25.26 -24.00
CA PRO A 205 -10.40 25.15 -23.41
C PRO A 205 -9.37 26.00 -24.14
N ARG A 206 -8.39 26.53 -23.40
CA ARG A 206 -7.34 27.40 -23.93
C ARG A 206 -6.03 27.22 -23.18
N TYR A 207 -4.94 27.52 -23.86
CA TYR A 207 -3.64 27.67 -23.20
C TYR A 207 -3.32 29.14 -23.03
N HIS A 208 -2.72 29.45 -21.90
CA HIS A 208 -2.31 30.80 -21.58
C HIS A 208 -0.87 30.79 -21.08
N LEU A 209 -0.07 31.72 -21.57
CA LEU A 209 1.20 32.06 -20.94
C LEU A 209 1.05 33.44 -20.31
N PHE A 210 1.31 33.50 -19.01
CA PHE A 210 1.21 34.74 -18.25
C PHE A 210 2.53 35.02 -17.55
N LEU A 211 3.12 36.18 -17.84
CA LEU A 211 4.26 36.72 -17.12
C LEU A 211 3.75 37.35 -15.83
N PHE A 212 3.92 36.64 -14.71
CA PHE A 212 3.45 37.06 -13.40
C PHE A 212 4.57 37.81 -12.64
N PRO A 213 4.49 39.16 -12.56
CA PRO A 213 5.36 39.93 -11.69
C PRO A 213 4.88 39.79 -10.24
N HIS A 214 5.72 39.25 -9.36
CA HIS A 214 5.36 39.08 -7.95
C HIS A 214 6.54 39.39 -7.03
N LYS A 215 6.22 39.63 -5.75
CA LYS A 215 7.23 39.80 -4.70
C LYS A 215 7.20 38.60 -3.77
N HIS A 216 8.35 37.98 -3.57
CA HIS A 216 8.50 36.89 -2.60
C HIS A 216 9.72 37.17 -1.72
N GLN A 217 9.54 37.12 -0.39
CA GLN A 217 10.61 37.36 0.59
C GLN A 217 11.37 38.69 0.42
N GLY A 218 10.71 39.73 -0.12
CA GLY A 218 11.28 41.07 -0.33
C GLY A 218 11.93 41.27 -1.71
N GLU A 219 12.13 40.21 -2.49
CA GLU A 219 12.67 40.28 -3.84
C GLU A 219 11.56 40.30 -4.91
N LYS A 220 11.81 40.97 -6.03
CA LYS A 220 10.87 41.04 -7.17
C LYS A 220 11.24 40.00 -8.21
N PHE A 221 10.30 39.11 -8.51
CA PHE A 221 10.45 38.08 -9.54
C PHE A 221 9.49 38.34 -10.70
N LYS A 222 9.90 37.91 -11.90
CA LYS A 222 9.03 37.81 -13.08
C LYS A 222 9.05 36.35 -13.51
N SER A 223 7.97 35.63 -13.27
CA SER A 223 7.87 34.21 -13.57
C SER A 223 6.80 33.96 -14.61
N ILE A 224 7.12 33.14 -15.61
CA ILE A 224 6.17 32.77 -16.66
C ILE A 224 5.40 31.54 -16.16
N VAL A 225 4.09 31.67 -16.07
CA VAL A 225 3.18 30.59 -15.68
C VAL A 225 2.43 30.14 -16.93
N PHE A 226 2.51 28.84 -17.22
CA PHE A 226 1.69 28.20 -18.24
C PHE A 226 0.39 27.74 -17.57
N ILE A 227 -0.74 28.19 -18.09
CA ILE A 227 -2.07 27.87 -17.57
C ILE A 227 -2.83 27.15 -18.66
N TYR A 228 -3.29 25.94 -18.36
CA TYR A 228 -4.26 25.22 -19.17
C TYR A 228 -5.62 25.39 -18.51
N SER A 229 -6.51 26.15 -19.17
CA SER A 229 -7.88 26.32 -18.70
C SER A 229 -8.79 25.33 -19.40
N ILE A 230 -9.49 24.50 -18.63
CA ILE A 230 -10.54 23.64 -19.10
C ILE A 230 -11.86 24.29 -18.69
N ALA A 231 -12.52 24.94 -19.64
CA ALA A 231 -13.95 25.24 -19.53
C ALA A 231 -14.67 23.95 -19.10
N GLY A 232 -15.55 23.99 -18.10
CA GLY A 232 -16.16 22.81 -17.46
C GLY A 232 -16.93 21.86 -18.41
N SER A 233 -17.92 21.12 -17.92
CA SER A 233 -18.63 20.06 -18.65
C SER A 233 -19.29 20.45 -20.00
N GLU A 234 -19.22 21.71 -20.42
CA GLU A 234 -19.81 22.24 -21.65
C GLU A 234 -18.95 22.03 -22.89
N CYS A 235 -17.64 21.77 -22.77
CA CYS A 235 -16.78 21.57 -23.94
C CYS A 235 -16.79 20.11 -24.47
N PRO A 236 -16.80 19.90 -25.81
CA PRO A 236 -16.82 18.57 -26.40
C PRO A 236 -15.63 17.70 -25.97
N VAL A 237 -15.88 16.41 -25.75
CA VAL A 237 -14.83 15.44 -25.33
C VAL A 237 -13.65 15.44 -26.31
N LYS A 238 -13.91 15.56 -27.62
CA LYS A 238 -12.87 15.63 -28.65
C LYS A 238 -11.91 16.80 -28.41
N GLU A 239 -12.45 17.98 -28.14
CA GLU A 239 -11.66 19.19 -27.92
C GLU A 239 -10.83 19.06 -26.63
N ARG A 240 -11.43 18.63 -25.54
CA ARG A 240 -10.71 18.35 -24.28
C ARG A 240 -9.56 17.37 -24.46
N MET A 241 -9.80 16.28 -25.19
CA MET A 241 -8.77 15.27 -25.43
C MET A 241 -7.61 15.83 -26.27
N LEU A 242 -7.90 16.67 -27.28
CA LEU A 242 -6.86 17.34 -28.07
C LEU A 242 -6.01 18.27 -27.20
N TYR A 243 -6.63 19.14 -26.41
CA TYR A 243 -5.89 20.04 -25.52
C TYR A 243 -5.11 19.30 -24.43
N SER A 244 -5.61 18.19 -23.88
CA SER A 244 -4.84 17.41 -22.92
C SER A 244 -3.66 16.66 -23.59
N SER A 245 -3.83 16.21 -24.82
CA SER A 245 -2.81 15.45 -25.56
C SER A 245 -1.70 16.33 -26.15
N CYS A 246 -2.03 17.56 -26.56
CA CYS A 246 -1.07 18.51 -27.14
C CYS A 246 -0.28 19.30 -26.10
N LYS A 247 -0.70 19.30 -24.82
CA LYS A 247 -0.08 20.10 -23.76
C LYS A 247 1.41 19.78 -23.60
N LEU A 248 1.77 18.51 -23.49
CA LEU A 248 3.15 18.09 -23.24
C LEU A 248 4.09 18.44 -24.41
N PRO A 249 3.79 18.05 -25.67
CA PRO A 249 4.61 18.44 -26.81
C PRO A 249 4.72 19.96 -27.01
N LEU A 250 3.64 20.71 -26.77
CA LEU A 250 3.64 22.17 -26.86
C LEU A 250 4.60 22.78 -25.85
N VAL A 251 4.49 22.37 -24.59
CA VAL A 251 5.34 22.88 -23.51
C VAL A 251 6.82 22.52 -23.75
N GLU A 252 7.11 21.30 -24.19
CA GLU A 252 8.46 20.90 -24.59
C GLU A 252 8.99 21.76 -25.74
N THR A 253 8.15 22.06 -26.74
CA THR A 253 8.50 22.92 -27.89
C THR A 253 8.80 24.35 -27.43
N ILE A 254 7.98 24.91 -26.53
CA ILE A 254 8.17 26.25 -25.97
C ILE A 254 9.47 26.34 -25.14
N GLU A 255 9.77 25.33 -24.33
CA GLU A 255 10.97 25.28 -23.48
C GLU A 255 12.25 25.02 -24.30
N THR A 256 12.20 24.13 -25.31
CA THR A 256 13.39 23.69 -26.06
C THR A 256 13.67 24.50 -27.32
N GLN A 257 12.66 24.79 -28.15
CA GLN A 257 12.84 25.48 -29.43
C GLN A 257 12.80 27.01 -29.27
N VAL A 258 11.79 27.53 -28.57
CA VAL A 258 11.65 28.98 -28.35
C VAL A 258 12.53 29.44 -27.18
N GLY A 259 12.77 28.56 -26.20
CA GLY A 259 13.61 28.84 -25.03
C GLY A 259 12.94 29.75 -24.01
N VAL A 260 11.62 29.63 -23.83
CA VAL A 260 10.87 30.36 -22.80
C VAL A 260 10.92 29.60 -21.48
N PRO A 261 11.42 30.20 -20.38
CA PRO A 261 11.54 29.51 -19.10
C PRO A 261 10.17 29.46 -18.37
N ILE A 262 9.40 28.39 -18.61
CA ILE A 262 8.13 28.14 -17.90
C ILE A 262 8.45 27.73 -16.45
N THR A 263 8.05 28.56 -15.48
CA THR A 263 8.33 28.32 -14.06
C THR A 263 7.35 27.33 -13.45
N LYS A 264 6.08 27.40 -13.84
CA LYS A 264 5.02 26.52 -13.32
C LYS A 264 3.98 26.24 -14.40
N LYS A 265 3.48 25.01 -14.40
CA LYS A 265 2.40 24.50 -15.25
C LYS A 265 1.19 24.32 -14.33
N VAL A 266 0.10 25.02 -14.60
CA VAL A 266 -1.11 25.05 -13.79
C VAL A 266 -2.30 24.64 -14.66
N GLU A 267 -3.19 23.83 -14.11
CA GLU A 267 -4.45 23.46 -14.73
C GLU A 267 -5.58 24.03 -13.88
N ILE A 268 -6.55 24.66 -14.52
CA ILE A 268 -7.70 25.28 -13.86
C ILE A 268 -9.00 24.88 -14.57
N ASP A 269 -10.07 24.76 -13.79
CA ASP A 269 -11.41 24.53 -14.30
C ASP A 269 -12.27 25.81 -14.22
N ASP A 270 -12.19 26.56 -13.12
CA ASP A 270 -12.88 27.85 -12.96
C ASP A 270 -11.90 29.03 -13.11
N PRO A 271 -12.17 30.00 -14.01
CA PRO A 271 -11.42 31.25 -14.11
C PRO A 271 -11.27 31.99 -12.77
N SER A 272 -12.24 31.84 -11.87
CA SER A 272 -12.31 32.55 -10.59
C SER A 272 -11.21 32.10 -9.60
N GLU A 273 -10.56 30.97 -9.86
CA GLU A 273 -9.42 30.47 -9.08
C GLU A 273 -8.13 31.27 -9.35
N LEU A 274 -8.06 31.97 -10.48
CA LEU A 274 -6.89 32.77 -10.88
C LEU A 274 -6.80 34.08 -10.11
N ASN A 275 -6.41 33.97 -8.84
CA ASN A 275 -6.10 35.09 -7.96
C ASN A 275 -4.59 35.16 -7.68
N GLU A 276 -4.11 36.35 -7.28
CA GLU A 276 -2.70 36.56 -6.92
C GLU A 276 -2.24 35.58 -5.82
N ALA A 277 -3.09 35.34 -4.82
CA ALA A 277 -2.82 34.40 -3.74
C ALA A 277 -2.63 32.96 -4.24
N PHE A 278 -3.42 32.53 -5.22
CA PHE A 278 -3.33 31.19 -5.80
C PHE A 278 -2.04 31.02 -6.61
N LEU A 279 -1.72 31.99 -7.47
CA LEU A 279 -0.47 31.96 -8.25
C LEU A 279 0.78 31.97 -7.34
N ILE A 280 0.77 32.75 -6.26
CA ILE A 280 1.87 32.75 -5.29
C ILE A 280 1.99 31.40 -4.59
N ASP A 281 0.88 30.78 -4.17
CA ASP A 281 0.90 29.47 -3.49
C ASP A 281 1.39 28.35 -4.44
N GLN A 282 1.03 28.41 -5.72
CA GLN A 282 1.48 27.46 -6.75
C GLN A 282 2.98 27.60 -7.08
N LEU A 283 3.49 28.83 -7.09
CA LEU A 283 4.91 29.12 -7.34
C LEU A 283 5.79 28.84 -6.12
N HIS A 284 5.30 29.18 -4.93
CA HIS A 284 6.02 29.06 -3.66
C HIS A 284 5.22 28.20 -2.68
N PRO A 285 5.21 26.87 -2.85
CA PRO A 285 4.40 25.97 -2.04
C PRO A 285 4.84 26.04 -0.58
N LYS A 286 3.86 26.18 0.32
CA LYS A 286 4.12 26.20 1.77
C LYS A 286 4.67 24.85 2.20
N GLN A 287 5.83 24.86 2.84
CA GLN A 287 6.38 23.66 3.45
C GLN A 287 5.46 23.23 4.60
N ASN A 288 4.97 21.99 4.57
CA ASN A 288 4.19 21.41 5.66
C ASN A 288 5.12 21.05 6.82
N ILE A 289 5.50 22.05 7.63
CA ILE A 289 6.56 21.94 8.65
C ILE A 289 6.18 20.97 9.79
N CYS A 290 4.89 20.78 10.10
CA CYS A 290 4.48 19.84 11.15
C CYS A 290 3.06 19.33 10.94
N LYS A 291 2.90 18.00 10.82
CA LYS A 291 1.59 17.37 11.01
C LYS A 291 1.21 17.52 12.49
N GLN A 292 0.19 18.33 12.78
CA GLN A 292 -0.31 18.49 14.15
C GLN A 292 -0.70 17.12 14.69
N LYS A 293 0.01 16.65 15.72
CA LYS A 293 -0.32 15.40 16.41
C LYS A 293 -1.31 15.71 17.52
N PHE A 294 -2.50 15.14 17.43
CA PHE A 294 -3.46 15.17 18.53
C PHE A 294 -2.83 14.55 19.78
N ALA A 295 -3.02 15.19 20.93
CA ALA A 295 -2.56 14.65 22.20
C ALA A 295 -3.29 13.33 22.50
N LYS A 296 -2.53 12.30 22.90
CA LYS A 296 -3.13 11.06 23.39
C LYS A 296 -3.99 11.36 24.63
N PRO A 297 -5.12 10.67 24.84
CA PRO A 297 -5.93 10.86 26.04
C PRO A 297 -5.10 10.68 27.31
N LYS A 298 -5.46 11.42 28.37
CA LYS A 298 -4.79 11.29 29.67
C LYS A 298 -4.87 9.82 30.11
N GLY A 299 -3.71 9.24 30.45
CA GLY A 299 -3.65 7.89 31.00
C GLY A 299 -4.40 7.78 32.33
N PRO A 300 -4.60 6.57 32.86
CA PRO A 300 -5.27 6.34 34.14
C PRO A 300 -4.63 7.17 35.26
N ALA A 301 -5.48 7.78 36.12
CA ALA A 301 -5.12 8.82 37.09
C ALA A 301 -4.09 8.38 38.15
N ASN A 302 -4.04 7.08 38.48
CA ASN A 302 -3.12 6.51 39.48
C ASN A 302 -1.96 5.75 38.81
N ARG A 303 -1.23 6.38 37.89
CA ARG A 303 0.06 5.82 37.46
C ARG A 303 1.09 6.11 38.53
N GLY A 304 1.55 5.07 39.23
CA GLY A 304 2.72 5.12 40.12
C GLY A 304 4.01 5.51 39.38
N ALA A 305 5.15 5.35 40.05
CA ALA A 305 6.46 5.83 39.61
C ALA A 305 6.82 5.52 38.13
N ARG A 306 7.68 6.37 37.57
CA ARG A 306 8.19 6.38 36.19
C ARG A 306 8.28 4.97 35.58
N ARG A 307 7.68 4.77 34.39
CA ARG A 307 7.82 3.53 33.60
C ARG A 307 9.31 3.25 33.39
N LEU A 308 9.81 2.22 34.07
CA LEU A 308 11.09 1.61 33.74
C LEU A 308 10.96 1.02 32.33
N ILE A 309 11.91 1.33 31.46
CA ILE A 309 12.04 0.65 30.18
C ILE A 309 12.47 -0.77 30.56
N ARG A 310 11.61 -1.77 30.32
CA ARG A 310 12.01 -3.16 30.46
C ARG A 310 12.98 -3.45 29.32
N THR A 311 14.28 -3.34 29.59
CA THR A 311 15.30 -3.97 28.76
C THR A 311 15.12 -5.46 28.92
N ALA A 312 14.87 -6.17 27.81
CA ALA A 312 14.99 -7.63 27.83
C ALA A 312 16.48 -7.93 27.98
N ASP A 313 16.88 -8.57 29.07
CA ASP A 313 18.23 -9.12 29.18
C ASP A 313 18.40 -10.18 28.09
N PRO A 314 19.50 -10.15 27.30
CA PRO A 314 19.72 -11.06 26.17
C PRO A 314 20.09 -12.50 26.56
N GLU A 315 19.84 -12.92 27.80
CA GLU A 315 20.07 -14.29 28.27
C GLU A 315 18.79 -14.87 28.87
N ASN A 316 17.84 -15.22 27.98
CA ASN A 316 16.95 -16.37 28.10
C ASN A 316 16.20 -16.62 26.79
#